data_AF-A0A455T9C7-F1
#
_entry.id   AF-A0A455T9C7-F1
#
_cell.length_a   1.000
_cell.length_b   1.000
_cell.length_c   1.000
_cell.angle_alpha   90.00
_cell.angle_beta   90.00
_cell.angle_gamma   90.00
#
_symmetry.space_group_name_H-M   'P 1'
#
loop_
_entity.id
_entity.type
_entity.pdbx_description
1 polymer ?
#
loop_
_entity_poly.entity_id
_entity_poly.type
_entity_poly.pdbx_seq_one_letter_code
_entity_poly.pdbx_strand_id
1 'polypeptide(L)'
;MDSVIVCVHGRSEQWHLKDQLLADFQGGILEGLGRLPAPVAIGRERILLAFYGDLFLPDAVLSATAGQRLSAAASWSGAAGSYRGSSAQRTAQTAADPLYQINVARAILREAHRRGLIERGSVSGEQSSQREMPPYSGGGLVWLHSLLVHILQGLERIFGAPRELLRLFVSDVDLYLHNAALRAQVMGRVLALLRQQADRSIIVVAHSLGTVVAYDVLNTHREIPIAAFITLGSPLGLSPFIYQELLPPVPPGQKHPFPTNVATWHNFYDPNDIVALVSELAPLFPGPPGQAVICTPVQNNPSDPHSLTGYLIQRAVAQAINNALLCKTPLPSKLK
;
A
#
# COMPACT_ATOMS: atom_id res chain seq x y z
N MET A 1 -4.96 -29.18 -5.96
CA MET A 1 -3.75 -28.38 -5.70
C MET A 1 -3.95 -27.68 -4.37
N ASP A 2 -2.97 -27.66 -3.47
CA ASP A 2 -3.11 -27.07 -2.13
C ASP A 2 -2.56 -25.64 -2.09
N SER A 3 -3.12 -24.80 -2.96
CA SER A 3 -2.80 -23.37 -3.03
C SER A 3 -3.85 -22.56 -2.30
N VAL A 4 -3.45 -21.44 -1.71
CA VAL A 4 -4.36 -20.46 -1.10
C VAL A 4 -4.04 -19.06 -1.60
N ILE A 5 -5.07 -18.23 -1.67
CA ILE A 5 -4.94 -16.81 -1.97
C ILE A 5 -5.16 -16.05 -0.67
N VAL A 6 -4.16 -15.29 -0.23
CA VAL A 6 -4.24 -14.39 0.91
C VAL A 6 -4.39 -12.97 0.38
N CYS A 7 -5.57 -12.40 0.57
CA CYS A 7 -5.92 -11.05 0.18
C CYS A 7 -5.53 -10.06 1.29
N VAL A 8 -4.92 -8.94 0.89
CA VAL A 8 -4.55 -7.84 1.78
C VAL A 8 -5.19 -6.55 1.24
N HIS A 9 -6.20 -6.06 1.95
CA HIS A 9 -7.01 -4.93 1.49
C HIS A 9 -6.32 -3.58 1.74
N GLY A 10 -6.78 -2.52 1.06
CA GLY A 10 -6.45 -1.12 1.36
C GLY A 10 -7.44 -0.48 2.34
N ARG A 11 -7.20 0.78 2.74
CA ARG A 11 -8.00 1.47 3.79
C ARG A 11 -9.28 2.19 3.32
N SER A 12 -9.53 2.38 2.02
CA SER A 12 -10.83 2.89 1.52
C SER A 12 -12.05 2.08 2.00
N GLU A 13 -11.80 0.96 2.67
CA GLU A 13 -12.73 -0.04 3.14
C GLU A 13 -12.87 -0.07 4.69
N GLN A 14 -12.39 0.94 5.41
CA GLN A 14 -12.45 1.02 6.89
C GLN A 14 -13.86 1.01 7.50
N TRP A 15 -14.87 1.38 6.70
CA TRP A 15 -16.29 1.25 7.05
C TRP A 15 -16.93 0.00 6.48
N HIS A 16 -16.19 -0.73 5.63
CA HIS A 16 -16.65 -2.00 5.10
C HIS A 16 -16.46 -3.07 6.16
N LEU A 17 -17.50 -3.88 6.31
CA LEU A 17 -17.44 -5.06 7.13
C LEU A 17 -16.43 -6.04 6.52
N LYS A 18 -15.69 -6.75 7.37
CA LYS A 18 -14.77 -7.81 6.97
C LYS A 18 -15.38 -8.74 5.92
N ASP A 19 -16.64 -9.12 6.10
CA ASP A 19 -17.33 -10.06 5.23
C ASP A 19 -17.66 -9.47 3.86
N GLN A 20 -17.98 -8.17 3.79
CA GLN A 20 -18.18 -7.47 2.52
C GLN A 20 -16.88 -7.43 1.72
N LEU A 21 -15.77 -7.05 2.35
CA LEU A 21 -14.45 -7.04 1.72
C LEU A 21 -14.02 -8.41 1.22
N LEU A 22 -14.23 -9.43 2.05
CA LEU A 22 -13.91 -10.80 1.67
C LEU A 22 -14.77 -11.23 0.47
N ALA A 23 -16.05 -10.86 0.45
CA ALA A 23 -16.94 -11.12 -0.67
C ALA A 23 -16.50 -10.41 -1.96
N ASP A 24 -16.00 -9.18 -1.86
CA ASP A 24 -15.51 -8.40 -3.01
C ASP A 24 -14.23 -9.00 -3.59
N PHE A 25 -13.27 -9.40 -2.74
CA PHE A 25 -12.07 -10.14 -3.18
C PHE A 25 -12.44 -11.49 -3.82
N GLN A 26 -13.26 -12.29 -3.14
CA GLN A 26 -13.69 -13.60 -3.65
C GLN A 26 -14.45 -13.46 -4.96
N GLY A 27 -15.41 -12.55 -5.03
CA GLY A 27 -16.21 -12.27 -6.22
C GLY A 27 -15.35 -11.81 -7.38
N GLY A 28 -14.49 -10.80 -7.16
CA GLY A 28 -13.61 -10.26 -8.19
C GLY A 28 -12.61 -11.30 -8.73
N ILE A 29 -11.97 -12.08 -7.85
CA ILE A 29 -11.03 -13.13 -8.27
C ILE A 29 -11.75 -14.22 -9.07
N LEU A 30 -12.88 -14.72 -8.56
CA LEU A 30 -13.61 -15.81 -9.22
C LEU A 30 -14.22 -15.36 -10.56
N GLU A 31 -14.75 -14.13 -10.62
CA GLU A 31 -15.23 -13.53 -11.87
C GLU A 31 -14.09 -13.37 -12.87
N GLY A 32 -12.95 -12.81 -12.45
CA GLY A 32 -11.76 -12.68 -13.30
C GLY A 32 -11.28 -14.03 -13.85
N LEU A 33 -11.18 -15.06 -12.99
CA LEU A 33 -10.80 -16.41 -13.39
C LEU A 33 -11.82 -17.04 -14.34
N GLY A 34 -13.12 -16.85 -14.10
CA GLY A 34 -14.21 -17.36 -14.96
C GLY A 34 -14.17 -16.84 -16.39
N ARG A 35 -13.47 -15.73 -16.65
CA ARG A 35 -13.25 -15.16 -18.00
C ARG A 35 -12.10 -15.82 -18.76
N LEU A 36 -11.36 -16.73 -18.15
CA LEU A 36 -10.30 -17.50 -18.81
C LEU A 36 -10.87 -18.75 -19.49
N PRO A 37 -10.28 -19.25 -20.59
CA PRO A 37 -10.81 -20.43 -21.30
C PRO A 37 -10.77 -21.74 -20.49
N ALA A 38 -9.79 -21.90 -19.59
CA ALA A 38 -9.61 -23.10 -18.77
C ALA A 38 -8.94 -22.72 -17.44
N PRO A 39 -9.64 -22.03 -16.52
CA PRO A 39 -9.05 -21.59 -15.25
C PRO A 39 -8.84 -22.76 -14.30
N VAL A 40 -7.83 -22.65 -13.43
CA VAL A 40 -7.70 -23.51 -12.26
C VAL A 40 -8.89 -23.27 -11.35
N ALA A 41 -9.63 -24.34 -11.01
CA ALA A 41 -10.71 -24.27 -10.05
C ALA A 41 -10.17 -24.03 -8.64
N ILE A 42 -10.70 -23.00 -7.96
CA ILE A 42 -10.41 -22.67 -6.57
C ILE A 42 -11.72 -22.34 -5.84
N GLY A 43 -11.91 -22.92 -4.66
CA GLY A 43 -13.08 -22.64 -3.82
C GLY A 43 -12.92 -21.33 -3.03
N ARG A 44 -14.04 -20.70 -2.65
CA ARG A 44 -14.06 -19.46 -1.84
C ARG A 44 -13.33 -19.63 -0.51
N GLU A 45 -13.38 -20.82 0.08
CA GLU A 45 -12.69 -21.17 1.32
C GLU A 45 -11.16 -21.14 1.23
N ARG A 46 -10.61 -21.07 0.01
CA ARG A 46 -9.17 -20.93 -0.26
C ARG A 46 -8.75 -19.50 -0.56
N ILE A 47 -9.70 -18.56 -0.58
CA ILE A 47 -9.47 -17.13 -0.74
C ILE A 47 -9.76 -16.48 0.62
N LEU A 48 -8.69 -16.10 1.30
CA LEU A 48 -8.69 -15.65 2.69
C LEU A 48 -8.37 -14.16 2.74
N LEU A 49 -8.92 -13.44 3.72
CA LEU A 49 -8.66 -12.01 3.90
C LEU A 49 -7.87 -11.77 5.19
N ALA A 50 -6.69 -11.16 5.07
CA ALA A 50 -5.98 -10.56 6.19
C ALA A 50 -6.63 -9.21 6.55
N PHE A 51 -7.71 -9.25 7.31
CA PHE A 51 -8.47 -8.05 7.68
C PHE A 51 -7.83 -7.30 8.85
N TYR A 52 -7.56 -6.01 8.64
CA TYR A 52 -6.99 -5.12 9.65
C TYR A 52 -7.68 -3.75 9.72
N GLY A 53 -8.74 -3.51 8.93
CA GLY A 53 -9.40 -2.21 8.80
C GLY A 53 -9.99 -1.66 10.10
N ASP A 54 -10.45 -2.52 11.00
CA ASP A 54 -10.94 -2.18 12.33
C ASP A 54 -9.90 -1.50 13.22
N LEU A 55 -8.60 -1.74 13.00
CA LEU A 55 -7.53 -1.08 13.75
C LEU A 55 -7.42 0.42 13.45
N PHE A 56 -8.05 0.87 12.36
CA PHE A 56 -8.08 2.27 11.95
C PHE A 56 -9.35 3.00 12.39
N LEU A 57 -10.27 2.32 13.10
CA LEU A 57 -11.44 2.96 13.69
C LEU A 57 -11.00 3.95 14.79
N PRO A 58 -11.68 5.12 14.93
CA PRO A 58 -11.25 6.18 15.84
C PRO A 58 -11.02 5.72 17.29
N ASP A 59 -11.87 4.84 17.80
CA ASP A 59 -11.79 4.24 19.13
C ASP A 59 -10.58 3.29 19.28
N ALA A 60 -10.30 2.49 18.24
CA ALA A 60 -9.15 1.60 18.21
C ALA A 60 -7.81 2.39 18.20
N VAL A 61 -7.74 3.48 17.43
CA VAL A 61 -6.53 4.32 17.33
C VAL A 61 -6.22 5.04 18.65
N LEU A 62 -7.25 5.53 19.36
CA LEU A 62 -7.11 6.14 20.69
C LEU A 62 -6.59 5.13 21.72
N SER A 63 -7.08 3.90 21.67
CA SER A 63 -6.62 2.81 22.55
C SER A 63 -5.15 2.45 22.31
N ALA A 64 -4.74 2.32 21.04
CA ALA A 64 -3.36 1.99 20.67
C ALA A 64 -2.36 3.08 21.10
N THR A 65 -2.73 4.36 20.97
CA THR A 65 -1.90 5.49 21.40
C THR A 65 -1.84 5.63 22.92
N ALA A 66 -2.92 5.35 23.64
CA ALA A 66 -2.93 5.29 25.10
C ALA A 66 -2.06 4.14 25.64
N GLY A 67 -2.12 2.97 25.00
CA GLY A 67 -1.28 1.81 25.31
C GLY A 67 0.22 2.10 25.16
N GLN A 68 0.61 2.92 24.18
CA GLN A 68 2.01 3.33 23.95
C GLN A 68 2.58 4.18 25.11
N ARG A 69 1.75 5.03 25.72
CA ARG A 69 2.15 5.83 26.91
C ARG A 69 2.38 4.95 28.13
N LEU A 70 1.64 3.84 28.25
CA LEU A 70 1.75 2.89 29.35
C LEU A 70 2.86 1.86 29.13
N SER A 71 3.06 1.38 27.89
CA SER A 71 4.11 0.40 27.55
C SER A 71 5.51 0.99 27.50
N ALA A 72 5.66 2.30 27.21
CA ALA A 72 6.93 2.99 27.35
C ALA A 72 7.46 2.99 28.81
N ALA A 73 6.58 2.77 29.79
CA ALA A 73 6.94 2.60 31.20
C ALA A 73 7.29 1.13 31.58
N ALA A 74 7.05 0.15 30.70
CA ALA A 74 7.33 -1.26 30.95
C ALA A 74 8.20 -1.83 29.81
N SER A 75 9.51 -1.75 30.01
CA SER A 75 10.54 -2.25 29.10
C SER A 75 10.32 -3.70 28.65
N TRP A 76 10.37 -3.93 27.34
CA TRP A 76 10.53 -5.24 26.72
C TRP A 76 12.02 -5.58 26.55
N SER A 77 12.44 -6.70 27.12
CA SER A 77 13.76 -7.32 26.94
C SER A 77 13.66 -8.49 25.96
N GLY A 78 14.22 -8.34 24.75
CA GLY A 78 14.34 -9.43 23.78
C GLY A 78 14.99 -9.00 22.47
N ALA A 79 16.24 -9.44 22.26
CA ALA A 79 17.04 -9.38 21.03
C ALA A 79 17.22 -7.99 20.36
N ALA A 80 18.17 -7.23 20.90
CA ALA A 80 18.61 -5.94 20.38
C ALA A 80 19.54 -6.06 19.16
N GLY A 81 19.01 -5.73 17.98
CA GLY A 81 19.75 -5.01 16.95
C GLY A 81 19.34 -3.53 17.04
N SER A 82 20.30 -2.66 17.34
CA SER A 82 20.06 -1.26 17.72
C SER A 82 19.35 -0.42 16.65
N TYR A 83 18.02 -0.33 16.74
CA TYR A 83 17.25 0.79 16.17
C TYR A 83 17.26 1.96 17.15
N ARG A 84 18.27 2.83 17.03
CA ARG A 84 18.21 4.21 17.53
C ARG A 84 18.11 5.14 16.32
N GLY A 85 16.92 5.18 15.74
CA GLY A 85 16.47 6.26 14.87
C GLY A 85 15.52 7.16 15.65
N SER A 86 15.73 8.47 15.61
CA SER A 86 14.97 9.53 16.27
C SER A 86 13.56 9.72 15.69
N SER A 87 12.72 8.67 15.69
CA SER A 87 11.33 8.71 15.20
C SER A 87 10.27 8.59 16.29
N ALA A 88 10.67 8.50 17.56
CA ALA A 88 9.74 8.46 18.69
C ALA A 88 9.09 9.84 18.92
N GLN A 89 7.93 10.07 18.27
CA GLN A 89 6.86 11.05 18.58
C GLN A 89 6.19 11.71 17.36
N ARG A 90 6.11 11.05 16.19
CA ARG A 90 5.20 11.49 15.11
C ARG A 90 3.92 10.67 15.13
N THR A 91 2.97 11.10 15.97
CA THR A 91 1.62 10.51 16.09
C THR A 91 0.66 11.07 15.02
N ALA A 92 -0.51 10.44 14.84
CA ALA A 92 -1.66 10.80 13.98
C ALA A 92 -1.99 12.31 13.78
N GLN A 93 -1.50 13.19 14.66
CA GLN A 93 -1.46 14.64 14.44
C GLN A 93 -0.69 15.06 13.19
N THR A 94 0.32 14.30 12.72
CA THR A 94 1.05 14.58 11.47
C THR A 94 0.21 14.35 10.22
N ALA A 95 -0.63 13.32 10.21
CA ALA A 95 -1.54 13.04 9.11
C ALA A 95 -2.58 14.17 8.91
N ALA A 96 -3.04 14.73 10.03
CA ALA A 96 -3.96 15.86 10.07
C ALA A 96 -3.26 17.22 9.90
N ASP A 97 -1.91 17.26 9.88
CA ASP A 97 -1.13 18.47 9.65
C ASP A 97 -1.30 18.92 8.18
N PRO A 98 -1.88 20.11 7.94
CA PRO A 98 -2.01 20.65 6.60
C PRO A 98 -0.70 20.68 5.82
N LEU A 99 0.45 20.91 6.48
CA LEU A 99 1.76 20.93 5.80
C LEU A 99 2.16 19.56 5.26
N TYR A 100 1.90 18.50 6.02
CA TYR A 100 2.17 17.12 5.57
C TYR A 100 1.31 16.78 4.35
N GLN A 101 0.00 17.07 4.43
CA GLN A 101 -0.93 16.80 3.32
C GLN A 101 -0.54 17.60 2.06
N ILE A 102 -0.12 18.85 2.21
CA ILE A 102 0.43 19.66 1.09
C ILE A 102 1.67 19.01 0.49
N ASN A 103 2.59 18.51 1.31
CA ASN A 103 3.83 17.91 0.83
C ASN A 103 3.60 16.59 0.09
N VAL A 104 2.67 15.76 0.56
CA VAL A 104 2.24 14.55 -0.18
C VAL A 104 1.61 14.93 -1.50
N ALA A 105 0.65 15.86 -1.49
CA ALA A 105 -0.04 16.31 -2.69
C ALA A 105 0.93 16.97 -3.72
N ARG A 106 1.96 17.68 -3.25
CA ARG A 106 3.06 18.19 -4.10
C ARG A 106 3.92 17.06 -4.69
N ALA A 107 4.18 15.98 -3.96
CA ALA A 107 4.90 14.84 -4.55
C ALA A 107 4.07 14.13 -5.62
N ILE A 108 2.76 13.96 -5.40
CA ILE A 108 1.81 13.46 -6.40
C ILE A 108 1.88 14.34 -7.66
N LEU A 109 1.81 15.68 -7.52
CA LEU A 109 1.92 16.60 -8.65
C LEU A 109 3.28 16.52 -9.38
N ARG A 110 4.39 16.45 -8.63
CA ARG A 110 5.73 16.33 -9.22
C ARG A 110 5.91 15.03 -9.98
N GLU A 111 5.39 13.93 -9.43
CA GLU A 111 5.38 12.62 -10.08
C GLU A 111 4.59 12.69 -11.40
N ALA A 112 3.38 13.22 -11.34
CA ALA A 112 2.54 13.34 -12.53
C ALA A 112 3.15 14.24 -13.62
N HIS A 113 3.76 15.36 -13.23
CA HIS A 113 4.48 16.22 -14.16
C HIS A 113 5.66 15.48 -14.80
N ARG A 114 6.43 14.70 -14.03
CA ARG A 114 7.53 13.88 -14.57
C ARG A 114 7.05 12.87 -15.61
N ARG A 115 5.83 12.34 -15.43
CA ARG A 115 5.19 11.41 -16.36
C ARG A 115 4.51 12.10 -17.55
N GLY A 116 4.52 13.43 -17.62
CA GLY A 116 3.86 14.18 -18.69
C GLY A 116 2.33 14.16 -18.62
N LEU A 117 1.75 13.80 -17.47
CA LEU A 117 0.29 13.78 -17.25
C LEU A 117 -0.30 15.19 -17.05
N ILE A 118 0.57 16.20 -16.88
CA ILE A 118 0.21 17.60 -16.68
C ILE A 118 1.17 18.47 -17.52
N GLU A 119 0.65 19.45 -18.27
CA GLU A 119 1.47 20.40 -19.02
C GLU A 119 2.24 21.38 -18.12
N ARG A 120 3.42 21.84 -18.58
CA ARG A 120 4.37 22.72 -17.87
C ARG A 120 3.79 24.06 -17.36
N GLY A 121 2.58 24.44 -17.78
CA GLY A 121 1.90 25.68 -17.35
C GLY A 121 1.00 25.55 -16.12
N SER A 122 0.66 24.34 -15.69
CA SER A 122 -0.33 24.08 -14.63
C SER A 122 0.24 24.24 -13.22
N VAL A 123 1.56 24.39 -13.10
CA VAL A 123 2.28 24.63 -11.84
C VAL A 123 2.41 26.15 -11.60
N SER A 124 1.32 26.89 -11.78
CA SER A 124 1.25 28.32 -11.44
C SER A 124 1.23 28.55 -9.92
N GLY A 125 1.34 27.48 -9.12
CA GLY A 125 1.51 27.54 -7.66
C GLY A 125 2.97 27.54 -7.18
N GLU A 126 3.96 27.35 -8.06
CA GLU A 126 5.39 27.42 -7.66
C GLU A 126 5.98 28.83 -7.74
N GLN A 127 5.44 29.73 -8.58
CA GLN A 127 6.01 31.08 -8.79
C GLN A 127 5.53 32.15 -7.80
N SER A 128 4.62 31.84 -6.86
CA SER A 128 4.20 32.81 -5.82
C SER A 128 5.16 32.89 -4.62
N SER A 129 6.29 32.19 -4.65
CA SER A 129 7.16 31.90 -3.49
C SER A 129 8.31 32.90 -3.26
N GLN A 130 8.36 34.04 -3.96
CA GLN A 130 9.41 35.05 -3.77
C GLN A 130 8.87 36.48 -3.55
N ARG A 131 7.70 36.63 -2.91
CA ARG A 131 7.33 37.91 -2.27
C ARG A 131 7.58 37.80 -0.78
N GLU A 132 8.35 38.76 -0.28
CA GLU A 132 8.72 38.92 1.13
C GLU A 132 7.52 38.70 2.08
N MET A 133 7.78 37.95 3.15
CA MET A 133 6.82 37.60 4.19
C MET A 133 6.41 38.85 5.00
N PRO A 134 5.13 39.25 5.06
CA PRO A 134 4.68 40.21 6.06
C PRO A 134 4.56 39.51 7.44
N PRO A 135 4.75 40.26 8.55
CA PRO A 135 4.80 39.67 9.88
C PRO A 135 3.41 39.18 10.32
N TYR A 136 3.38 37.95 10.83
CA TYR A 136 2.17 37.16 11.08
C TYR A 136 1.48 37.44 12.42
N SER A 137 0.14 37.47 12.39
CA SER A 137 -0.73 37.16 13.53
C SER A 137 -1.89 36.26 13.06
N GLY A 138 -2.01 35.05 13.62
CA GLY A 138 -3.21 34.19 13.58
C GLY A 138 -3.64 33.46 12.29
N GLY A 139 -3.22 33.87 11.08
CA GLY A 139 -3.81 33.37 9.81
C GLY A 139 -3.19 32.12 9.15
N GLY A 140 -2.10 31.57 9.69
CA GLY A 140 -1.28 30.56 8.98
C GLY A 140 -1.99 29.23 8.69
N LEU A 141 -2.76 28.70 9.65
CA LEU A 141 -3.46 27.42 9.49
C LEU A 141 -4.56 27.50 8.42
N VAL A 142 -5.29 28.63 8.36
CA VAL A 142 -6.35 28.88 7.39
C VAL A 142 -5.78 28.96 5.97
N TRP A 143 -4.63 29.60 5.82
CA TRP A 143 -3.92 29.68 4.54
C TRP A 143 -3.43 28.30 4.08
N LEU A 144 -2.81 27.52 4.96
CA LEU A 144 -2.37 26.15 4.65
C LEU A 144 -3.53 25.24 4.26
N HIS A 145 -4.63 25.29 5.00
CA HIS A 145 -5.83 24.54 4.66
C HIS A 145 -6.38 24.96 3.28
N SER A 146 -6.40 26.26 2.98
CA SER A 146 -6.85 26.79 1.69
C SER A 146 -5.94 26.35 0.53
N LEU A 147 -4.62 26.31 0.75
CA LEU A 147 -3.64 25.82 -0.21
C LEU A 147 -3.80 24.32 -0.47
N LEU A 148 -3.95 23.52 0.59
CA LEU A 148 -4.23 22.09 0.48
C LEU A 148 -5.50 21.84 -0.32
N VAL A 149 -6.60 22.54 0.02
CA VAL A 149 -7.87 22.41 -0.69
C VAL A 149 -7.64 22.70 -2.17
N HIS A 150 -6.97 23.80 -2.53
CA HIS A 150 -6.64 24.14 -3.92
C HIS A 150 -5.84 23.04 -4.64
N ILE A 151 -4.82 22.48 -4.00
CA ILE A 151 -4.02 21.39 -4.58
C ILE A 151 -4.89 20.16 -4.81
N LEU A 152 -5.72 19.77 -3.83
CA LEU A 152 -6.65 18.64 -3.97
C LEU A 152 -7.71 18.90 -5.06
N GLN A 153 -8.19 20.14 -5.25
CA GLN A 153 -9.08 20.48 -6.37
C GLN A 153 -8.37 20.35 -7.71
N GLY A 154 -7.09 20.76 -7.77
CA GLY A 154 -6.25 20.59 -8.96
C GLY A 154 -6.08 19.11 -9.30
N LEU A 155 -5.76 18.28 -8.31
CA LEU A 155 -5.64 16.83 -8.50
C LEU A 155 -6.96 16.19 -8.96
N GLU A 156 -8.09 16.55 -8.36
CA GLU A 156 -9.41 16.08 -8.79
C GLU A 156 -9.72 16.46 -10.24
N ARG A 157 -9.43 17.71 -10.66
CA ARG A 157 -9.68 18.16 -12.04
C ARG A 157 -8.79 17.49 -13.08
N ILE A 158 -7.54 17.25 -12.70
CA ILE A 158 -6.52 16.67 -13.61
C ILE A 158 -6.71 15.16 -13.71
N PHE A 159 -7.06 14.49 -12.61
CA PHE A 159 -7.03 13.04 -12.53
C PHE A 159 -8.38 12.37 -12.25
N GLY A 160 -9.45 13.14 -12.04
CA GLY A 160 -10.81 12.61 -11.82
C GLY A 160 -11.04 11.90 -10.48
N ALA A 161 -10.04 11.82 -9.60
CA ALA A 161 -10.20 11.15 -8.31
C ALA A 161 -10.94 12.02 -7.29
N PRO A 162 -11.91 11.47 -6.55
CA PRO A 162 -12.60 12.20 -5.49
C PRO A 162 -11.62 12.71 -4.42
N ARG A 163 -11.76 13.96 -3.97
CA ARG A 163 -10.88 14.56 -2.94
C ARG A 163 -10.83 13.76 -1.65
N GLU A 164 -11.95 13.16 -1.27
CA GLU A 164 -12.04 12.35 -0.06
C GLU A 164 -11.20 11.08 -0.16
N LEU A 165 -11.11 10.46 -1.34
CA LEU A 165 -10.22 9.32 -1.59
C LEU A 165 -8.76 9.70 -1.34
N LEU A 166 -8.33 10.86 -1.83
CA LEU A 166 -6.98 11.38 -1.63
C LEU A 166 -6.69 11.70 -0.16
N ARG A 167 -7.61 12.36 0.54
CA ARG A 167 -7.44 12.70 1.96
C ARG A 167 -7.37 11.47 2.85
N LEU A 168 -8.22 10.48 2.58
CA LEU A 168 -8.19 9.20 3.26
C LEU A 168 -6.85 8.53 2.98
N PHE A 169 -6.48 8.28 1.72
CA PHE A 169 -5.20 7.69 1.36
C PHE A 169 -4.00 8.32 2.11
N VAL A 170 -3.90 9.65 2.14
CA VAL A 170 -2.83 10.36 2.87
C VAL A 170 -2.87 10.08 4.37
N SER A 171 -4.05 10.13 4.97
CA SER A 171 -4.21 9.92 6.42
C SER A 171 -3.87 8.49 6.85
N ASP A 172 -4.23 7.55 5.98
CA ASP A 172 -4.16 6.10 6.15
C ASP A 172 -2.73 5.60 6.09
N VAL A 173 -2.04 6.04 5.03
CA VAL A 173 -0.64 5.78 4.82
C VAL A 173 0.19 6.39 5.95
N ASP A 174 -0.07 7.65 6.33
CA ASP A 174 0.69 8.29 7.41
C ASP A 174 0.54 7.52 8.73
N LEU A 175 -0.71 7.16 9.08
CA LEU A 175 -0.96 6.47 10.33
C LEU A 175 -0.28 5.09 10.35
N TYR A 176 -0.33 4.32 9.25
CA TYR A 176 0.37 3.05 9.16
C TYR A 176 1.89 3.22 9.26
N LEU A 177 2.47 4.16 8.51
CA LEU A 177 3.93 4.29 8.42
C LEU A 177 4.56 4.83 9.71
N HIS A 178 3.90 5.79 10.37
CA HIS A 178 4.48 6.53 11.49
C HIS A 178 3.96 6.10 12.88
N ASN A 179 2.85 5.37 12.97
CA ASN A 179 2.42 4.76 14.24
C ASN A 179 2.96 3.33 14.36
N ALA A 180 4.15 3.19 14.98
CA ALA A 180 4.81 1.88 15.14
C ALA A 180 3.94 0.80 15.81
N ALA A 181 3.08 1.17 16.78
CA ALA A 181 2.21 0.22 17.47
C ALA A 181 1.07 -0.26 16.56
N LEU A 182 0.48 0.65 15.77
CA LEU A 182 -0.50 0.27 14.76
C LEU A 182 0.15 -0.57 13.65
N ARG A 183 1.31 -0.15 13.14
CA ARG A 183 2.07 -0.85 12.10
C ARG A 183 2.34 -2.30 12.51
N ALA A 184 2.82 -2.51 13.74
CA ALA A 184 3.08 -3.84 14.29
C ALA A 184 1.79 -4.69 14.40
N GLN A 185 0.67 -4.11 14.82
CA GLN A 185 -0.61 -4.83 14.90
C GLN A 185 -1.14 -5.22 13.51
N VAL A 186 -1.08 -4.29 12.56
CA VAL A 186 -1.49 -4.51 11.17
C VAL A 186 -0.64 -5.61 10.52
N MET A 187 0.69 -5.48 10.59
CA MET A 187 1.63 -6.51 10.10
C MET A 187 1.40 -7.85 10.80
N GLY A 188 1.14 -7.84 12.11
CA GLY A 188 0.89 -9.04 12.91
C GLY A 188 -0.31 -9.85 12.43
N ARG A 189 -1.39 -9.20 11.96
CA ARG A 189 -2.57 -9.89 11.41
C ARG A 189 -2.28 -10.56 10.08
N VAL A 190 -1.56 -9.89 9.19
CA VAL A 190 -1.14 -10.47 7.90
C VAL A 190 -0.18 -11.64 8.13
N LEU A 191 0.83 -11.44 8.98
CA LEU A 191 1.81 -12.46 9.33
C LEU A 191 1.16 -13.69 9.97
N ALA A 192 0.20 -13.51 10.88
CA ALA A 192 -0.52 -14.61 11.51
C ALA A 192 -1.25 -15.47 10.48
N LEU A 193 -1.95 -14.85 9.51
CA LEU A 193 -2.64 -15.58 8.45
C LEU A 193 -1.67 -16.31 7.52
N LEU A 194 -0.56 -15.67 7.12
CA LEU A 194 0.46 -16.31 6.31
C LEU A 194 1.07 -17.53 7.02
N ARG A 195 1.36 -17.44 8.32
CA ARG A 195 1.88 -18.57 9.12
C ARG A 195 0.90 -19.72 9.24
N GLN A 196 -0.40 -19.42 9.37
CA GLN A 196 -1.45 -20.46 9.39
C GLN A 196 -1.55 -21.25 8.09
N GLN A 197 -1.04 -20.70 6.98
CA GLN A 197 -1.07 -21.34 5.66
C GLN A 197 0.34 -21.74 5.16
N ALA A 198 1.35 -21.76 6.03
CA ALA A 198 2.75 -21.97 5.64
C ALA A 198 3.04 -23.37 5.07
N ASP A 199 2.12 -24.34 5.25
CA ASP A 199 2.15 -25.67 4.66
C ASP A 199 1.54 -25.73 3.23
N ARG A 200 1.12 -24.58 2.69
CA ARG A 200 0.46 -24.43 1.39
C ARG A 200 1.25 -23.55 0.43
N SER A 201 0.88 -23.61 -0.86
CA SER A 201 1.38 -22.65 -1.85
C SER A 201 0.61 -21.33 -1.69
N ILE A 202 1.25 -20.30 -1.13
CA ILE A 202 0.60 -19.02 -0.81
C ILE A 202 0.75 -18.03 -1.96
N ILE A 203 -0.38 -17.50 -2.44
CA ILE A 203 -0.45 -16.37 -3.38
C ILE A 203 -0.94 -15.16 -2.58
N VAL A 204 -0.20 -14.07 -2.58
CA VAL A 204 -0.63 -12.82 -1.91
C VAL A 204 -1.20 -11.88 -2.96
N VAL A 205 -2.46 -11.46 -2.80
CA VAL A 205 -3.11 -10.45 -3.64
C VAL A 205 -3.39 -9.22 -2.79
N ALA A 206 -2.69 -8.12 -3.06
CA ALA A 206 -2.76 -6.91 -2.26
C ALA A 206 -3.24 -5.72 -3.09
N HIS A 207 -4.01 -4.83 -2.48
CA HIS A 207 -4.54 -3.63 -3.15
C HIS A 207 -4.27 -2.37 -2.33
N SER A 208 -3.92 -1.28 -3.01
CA SER A 208 -3.72 0.05 -2.40
C SER A 208 -2.75 0.00 -1.20
N LEU A 209 -3.10 0.56 -0.02
CA LEU A 209 -2.29 0.47 1.20
C LEU A 209 -1.90 -0.98 1.56
N GLY A 210 -2.76 -1.96 1.23
CA GLY A 210 -2.47 -3.36 1.44
C GLY A 210 -1.19 -3.84 0.73
N THR A 211 -0.77 -3.20 -0.37
CA THR A 211 0.49 -3.55 -1.05
C THR A 211 1.71 -3.12 -0.22
N VAL A 212 1.62 -1.99 0.49
CA VAL A 212 2.66 -1.50 1.41
C VAL A 212 2.76 -2.42 2.62
N VAL A 213 1.62 -2.77 3.23
CA VAL A 213 1.55 -3.70 4.35
C VAL A 213 2.12 -5.07 3.97
N ALA A 214 1.67 -5.62 2.84
CA ALA A 214 2.14 -6.91 2.36
C ALA A 214 3.65 -6.87 2.07
N TYR A 215 4.15 -5.82 1.41
CA TYR A 215 5.58 -5.68 1.15
C TYR A 215 6.40 -5.69 2.45
N ASP A 216 6.02 -4.88 3.45
CA ASP A 216 6.71 -4.85 4.74
C ASP A 216 6.79 -6.25 5.37
N VAL A 217 5.67 -6.97 5.40
CA VAL A 217 5.60 -8.32 5.97
C VAL A 217 6.47 -9.29 5.18
N LEU A 218 6.32 -9.35 3.86
CA LEU A 218 7.08 -10.28 3.02
C LEU A 218 8.58 -10.01 3.04
N ASN A 219 8.97 -8.73 3.12
CA ASN A 219 10.37 -8.33 3.10
C ASN A 219 11.07 -8.50 4.46
N THR A 220 10.32 -8.42 5.58
CA THR A 220 10.84 -8.64 6.94
C THR A 220 10.73 -10.09 7.41
N HIS A 221 9.76 -10.86 6.89
CA HIS A 221 9.51 -12.26 7.25
C HIS A 221 9.79 -13.20 6.07
N ARG A 222 11.06 -13.24 5.66
CA ARG A 222 11.51 -14.01 4.49
C ARG A 222 11.54 -15.52 4.71
N GLU A 223 11.25 -15.99 5.93
CA GLU A 223 11.11 -17.42 6.24
C GLU A 223 9.87 -18.06 5.63
N ILE A 224 8.87 -17.27 5.20
CA ILE A 224 7.61 -17.75 4.62
C ILE A 224 7.69 -17.69 3.08
N PRO A 225 7.68 -18.84 2.37
CA PRO A 225 7.71 -18.85 0.91
C PRO A 225 6.39 -18.38 0.30
N ILE A 226 6.47 -17.53 -0.72
CA ILE A 226 5.32 -16.97 -1.44
C ILE A 226 5.41 -17.34 -2.91
N ALA A 227 4.39 -18.03 -3.42
CA ALA A 227 4.27 -18.44 -4.82
C ALA A 227 4.21 -17.24 -5.77
N ALA A 228 3.41 -16.24 -5.41
CA ALA A 228 3.32 -15.00 -6.17
C ALA A 228 2.87 -13.85 -5.25
N PHE A 229 3.45 -12.69 -5.46
CA PHE A 229 2.98 -11.42 -4.89
C PHE A 229 2.34 -10.60 -6.01
N ILE A 230 1.04 -10.38 -5.90
CA ILE A 230 0.22 -9.65 -6.88
C ILE A 230 -0.22 -8.36 -6.23
N THR A 231 0.17 -7.23 -6.82
CA THR A 231 -0.10 -5.89 -6.31
C THR A 231 -1.01 -5.14 -7.27
N LEU A 232 -2.04 -4.49 -6.75
CA LEU A 232 -3.10 -3.81 -7.51
C LEU A 232 -3.18 -2.35 -7.04
N GLY A 233 -3.08 -1.38 -7.95
CA GLY A 233 -3.18 0.04 -7.59
C GLY A 233 -2.13 0.46 -6.56
N SER A 234 -0.89 -0.02 -6.72
CA SER A 234 0.12 0.02 -5.67
C SER A 234 0.80 1.40 -5.52
N PRO A 235 0.78 2.01 -4.32
CA PRO A 235 1.49 3.27 -4.07
C PRO A 235 2.96 3.09 -3.65
N LEU A 236 3.48 1.85 -3.68
CA LEU A 236 4.82 1.48 -3.16
C LEU A 236 5.97 2.37 -3.67
N GLY A 237 5.90 2.83 -4.91
CA GLY A 237 6.96 3.64 -5.50
C GLY A 237 6.93 5.12 -5.12
N LEU A 238 5.89 5.61 -4.42
CA LEU A 238 5.74 7.02 -4.09
C LEU A 238 6.80 7.46 -3.06
N SER A 239 7.79 8.21 -3.54
CA SER A 239 8.92 8.70 -2.74
C SER A 239 8.80 10.22 -2.48
N PRO A 240 9.24 10.73 -1.31
CA PRO A 240 9.83 10.00 -0.18
C PRO A 240 8.80 9.30 0.73
N PHE A 241 7.52 9.63 0.62
CA PHE A 241 6.50 9.37 1.65
C PHE A 241 6.23 7.91 1.97
N ILE A 242 6.23 7.03 0.97
CA ILE A 242 5.98 5.60 1.16
C ILE A 242 7.27 4.84 0.97
N TYR A 243 7.93 5.04 -0.17
CA TYR A 243 9.06 4.22 -0.57
C TYR A 243 10.22 4.25 0.43
N GLN A 244 10.53 5.38 1.06
CA GLN A 244 11.64 5.47 2.02
C GLN A 244 11.28 4.94 3.41
N GLU A 245 9.99 4.81 3.71
CA GLU A 245 9.48 4.36 5.01
C GLU A 245 9.19 2.84 5.03
N LEU A 246 9.44 2.13 3.93
CA LEU A 246 9.26 0.67 3.83
C LEU A 246 10.23 -0.08 4.74
N LEU A 247 9.85 -1.30 5.14
CA LEU A 247 10.63 -2.14 6.03
C LEU A 247 11.36 -3.29 5.32
N PRO A 248 12.56 -3.68 5.82
CA PRO A 248 13.40 -2.86 6.69
C PRO A 248 13.87 -1.60 5.94
N PRO A 249 14.09 -0.47 6.62
CA PRO A 249 14.56 0.74 5.97
C PRO A 249 15.97 0.50 5.41
N VAL A 250 16.22 1.13 4.27
CA VAL A 250 17.49 1.03 3.57
C VAL A 250 18.30 2.33 3.76
N PRO A 251 19.64 2.25 3.78
CA PRO A 251 20.47 3.45 3.84
C PRO A 251 20.19 4.40 2.66
N PRO A 252 20.39 5.73 2.84
CA PRO A 252 20.26 6.69 1.75
C PRO A 252 21.07 6.28 0.52
N GLY A 253 20.43 6.36 -0.66
CA GLY A 253 21.03 5.96 -1.93
C GLY A 253 20.95 4.46 -2.25
N GLN A 254 20.52 3.62 -1.29
CA GLN A 254 20.19 2.22 -1.56
C GLN A 254 18.71 2.06 -1.92
N LYS A 255 18.39 0.93 -2.55
CA LYS A 255 17.04 0.58 -2.99
C LYS A 255 16.47 -0.54 -2.12
N HIS A 256 15.16 -0.48 -1.88
CA HIS A 256 14.43 -1.57 -1.25
C HIS A 256 14.48 -2.80 -2.14
N PRO A 257 14.80 -4.00 -1.62
CA PRO A 257 15.01 -5.17 -2.47
C PRO A 257 13.69 -5.79 -2.91
N PHE A 258 13.74 -6.56 -4.00
CA PHE A 258 12.74 -7.60 -4.24
C PHE A 258 12.80 -8.63 -3.08
N PRO A 259 11.69 -8.97 -2.41
CA PRO A 259 11.70 -9.95 -1.31
C PRO A 259 12.10 -11.34 -1.81
N THR A 260 13.21 -11.88 -1.29
CA THR A 260 13.82 -13.12 -1.83
C THR A 260 12.99 -14.39 -1.61
N ASN A 261 11.96 -14.32 -0.78
CA ASN A 261 10.99 -15.40 -0.52
C ASN A 261 9.80 -15.39 -1.49
N VAL A 262 9.72 -14.41 -2.39
CA VAL A 262 8.68 -14.32 -3.41
C VAL A 262 9.19 -14.94 -4.70
N ALA A 263 8.46 -15.90 -5.27
CA ALA A 263 8.89 -16.53 -6.53
C ALA A 263 8.60 -15.64 -7.75
N THR A 264 7.43 -14.98 -7.80
CA THR A 264 7.09 -13.99 -8.83
C THR A 264 6.40 -12.78 -8.22
N TRP A 265 6.67 -11.58 -8.75
CA TRP A 265 5.98 -10.37 -8.34
C TRP A 265 5.36 -9.68 -9.57
N HIS A 266 4.04 -9.57 -9.57
CA HIS A 266 3.26 -8.84 -10.57
C HIS A 266 2.66 -7.57 -9.98
N ASN A 267 2.86 -6.44 -10.66
CA ASN A 267 2.25 -5.16 -10.32
C ASN A 267 1.31 -4.72 -11.44
N PHE A 268 0.03 -4.56 -11.11
CA PHE A 268 -1.00 -4.08 -12.02
C PHE A 268 -1.44 -2.68 -11.62
N TYR A 269 -1.49 -1.79 -12.61
CA TYR A 269 -1.83 -0.38 -12.41
C TYR A 269 -2.70 0.13 -13.56
N ASP A 270 -3.67 0.98 -13.25
CA ASP A 270 -4.33 1.81 -14.25
C ASP A 270 -3.52 3.11 -14.43
N PRO A 271 -3.21 3.55 -15.67
CA PRO A 271 -2.56 4.83 -15.92
C PRO A 271 -3.29 6.05 -15.33
N ASN A 272 -4.60 5.96 -15.10
CA ASN A 272 -5.44 6.99 -14.50
C ASN A 272 -5.60 6.82 -12.97
N ASP A 273 -5.04 5.77 -12.38
CA ASP A 273 -5.01 5.56 -10.93
C ASP A 273 -3.89 6.39 -10.30
N ILE A 274 -4.28 7.49 -9.65
CA ILE A 274 -3.33 8.40 -9.00
C ILE A 274 -2.67 7.86 -7.73
N VAL A 275 -3.24 6.81 -7.15
CA VAL A 275 -2.59 6.15 -6.02
C VAL A 275 -1.42 5.32 -6.53
N ALA A 276 -1.51 4.81 -7.76
CA ALA A 276 -0.49 4.03 -8.45
C ALA A 276 0.41 4.86 -9.39
N LEU A 277 0.63 6.15 -9.08
CA LEU A 277 1.39 7.07 -9.95
C LEU A 277 2.79 6.58 -10.32
N VAL A 278 3.47 5.89 -9.40
CA VAL A 278 4.76 5.25 -9.65
C VAL A 278 4.53 3.81 -10.05
N SER A 279 4.17 3.62 -11.32
CA SER A 279 3.73 2.34 -11.85
C SER A 279 4.87 1.38 -12.21
N GLU A 280 6.05 1.92 -12.52
CA GLU A 280 7.26 1.14 -12.82
C GLU A 280 8.01 0.80 -11.53
N LEU A 281 7.59 -0.27 -10.87
CA LEU A 281 8.21 -0.74 -9.63
C LEU A 281 9.52 -1.51 -9.89
N ALA A 282 9.69 -2.14 -11.06
CA ALA A 282 10.87 -2.94 -11.39
C ALA A 282 12.23 -2.25 -11.11
N PRO A 283 12.48 -0.99 -11.55
CA PRO A 283 13.74 -0.32 -11.26
C PRO A 283 13.89 0.08 -9.78
N LEU A 284 12.79 0.17 -9.03
CA LEU A 284 12.81 0.54 -7.61
C LEU A 284 13.12 -0.64 -6.71
N PHE A 285 12.70 -1.85 -7.11
CA PHE A 285 12.88 -3.07 -6.33
C PHE A 285 13.82 -4.04 -7.04
N PRO A 286 15.16 -3.83 -6.99
CA PRO A 286 16.11 -4.72 -7.62
C PRO A 286 16.02 -6.12 -7.00
N GLY A 287 15.89 -7.13 -7.88
CA GLY A 287 15.89 -8.54 -7.50
C GLY A 287 17.16 -9.28 -7.90
N PRO A 288 17.27 -10.55 -7.51
CA PRO A 288 18.30 -11.45 -8.00
C PRO A 288 18.33 -11.52 -9.54
N PRO A 289 19.44 -11.94 -10.16
CA PRO A 289 19.49 -12.15 -11.61
C PRO A 289 18.33 -13.00 -12.12
N GLY A 290 17.59 -12.48 -13.11
CA GLY A 290 16.42 -13.15 -13.67
C GLY A 290 15.10 -12.91 -12.91
N GLN A 291 15.10 -12.17 -11.81
CA GLN A 291 13.90 -11.76 -11.09
C GLN A 291 13.75 -10.23 -11.10
N ALA A 292 12.59 -9.77 -11.55
CA ALA A 292 12.18 -8.37 -11.52
C ALA A 292 10.68 -8.28 -11.33
N VAL A 293 10.19 -7.14 -10.85
CA VAL A 293 8.75 -6.88 -10.77
C VAL A 293 8.18 -6.76 -12.18
N ILE A 294 7.17 -7.56 -12.50
CA ILE A 294 6.46 -7.51 -13.78
C ILE A 294 5.35 -6.47 -13.66
N CYS A 295 5.57 -5.29 -14.24
CA CYS A 295 4.61 -4.19 -14.21
C CYS A 295 3.73 -4.24 -15.47
N THR A 296 2.40 -4.32 -15.30
CA THR A 296 1.45 -4.45 -16.40
C THR A 296 0.34 -3.41 -16.27
N PRO A 297 0.17 -2.50 -17.24
CA PRO A 297 -0.95 -1.58 -17.24
C PRO A 297 -2.26 -2.33 -17.50
N VAL A 298 -3.35 -1.88 -16.87
CA VAL A 298 -4.71 -2.37 -17.11
C VAL A 298 -5.67 -1.20 -17.34
N GLN A 299 -6.88 -1.51 -17.82
CA GLN A 299 -7.97 -0.54 -17.95
C GLN A 299 -9.01 -0.85 -16.89
N ASN A 300 -8.85 -0.25 -15.72
CA ASN A 300 -9.78 -0.34 -14.61
C ASN A 300 -11.06 0.46 -14.92
N ASN A 301 -11.98 0.54 -13.96
CA ASN A 301 -13.22 1.28 -14.08
C ASN A 301 -12.92 2.77 -14.36
N PRO A 302 -13.34 3.35 -15.50
CA PRO A 302 -13.05 4.75 -15.81
C PRO A 302 -13.64 5.74 -14.81
N SER A 303 -14.71 5.36 -14.10
CA SER A 303 -15.33 6.17 -13.04
C SER A 303 -14.69 5.98 -11.67
N ASP A 304 -13.90 4.91 -11.50
CA ASP A 304 -13.13 4.60 -10.30
C ASP A 304 -11.85 3.82 -10.69
N PRO A 305 -10.80 4.51 -11.20
CA PRO A 305 -9.58 3.86 -11.67
C PRO A 305 -8.82 3.10 -10.57
N HIS A 306 -9.17 3.35 -9.31
CA HIS A 306 -8.59 2.69 -8.14
C HIS A 306 -9.44 1.51 -7.62
N SER A 307 -10.55 1.17 -8.29
CA SER A 307 -11.48 0.11 -7.89
C SER A 307 -10.79 -1.25 -7.70
N LEU A 308 -10.94 -1.86 -6.52
CA LEU A 308 -10.46 -3.22 -6.24
C LEU A 308 -11.07 -4.24 -7.21
N THR A 309 -12.40 -4.28 -7.29
CA THR A 309 -13.11 -5.25 -8.13
C THR A 309 -12.80 -5.00 -9.61
N GLY A 310 -12.69 -3.74 -10.02
CA GLY A 310 -12.33 -3.40 -11.39
C GLY A 310 -10.91 -3.84 -11.78
N TYR A 311 -9.95 -3.86 -10.85
CA TYR A 311 -8.64 -4.51 -11.04
C TYR A 311 -8.78 -6.04 -11.13
N LEU A 312 -9.52 -6.67 -10.22
CA LEU A 312 -9.60 -8.14 -10.13
C LEU A 312 -10.25 -8.79 -11.35
N ILE A 313 -11.21 -8.12 -12.00
CA ILE A 313 -11.85 -8.65 -13.22
C ILE A 313 -10.99 -8.53 -14.48
N GLN A 314 -9.82 -7.89 -14.40
CA GLN A 314 -8.92 -7.74 -15.55
C GLN A 314 -8.32 -9.07 -15.95
N ARG A 315 -8.33 -9.35 -17.26
CA ARG A 315 -7.80 -10.60 -17.81
C ARG A 315 -6.33 -10.83 -17.42
N ALA A 316 -5.51 -9.78 -17.41
CA ALA A 316 -4.09 -9.87 -17.06
C ALA A 316 -3.88 -10.25 -15.59
N VAL A 317 -4.71 -9.72 -14.68
CA VAL A 317 -4.70 -10.05 -13.25
C VAL A 317 -5.12 -11.52 -13.06
N ALA A 318 -6.23 -11.92 -13.69
CA ALA A 318 -6.72 -13.29 -13.64
C ALA A 318 -5.67 -14.29 -14.19
N GLN A 319 -4.96 -13.95 -15.27
CA GLN A 319 -3.89 -14.77 -15.82
C GLN A 319 -2.72 -14.93 -14.84
N ALA A 320 -2.29 -13.85 -14.16
CA ALA A 320 -1.24 -13.96 -13.15
C ALA A 320 -1.66 -14.84 -11.96
N ILE A 321 -2.89 -14.68 -11.47
CA ILE A 321 -3.44 -15.54 -10.41
C ILE A 321 -3.50 -17.00 -10.89
N ASN A 322 -4.03 -17.26 -12.08
CA ASN A 322 -4.16 -18.60 -12.64
C ASN A 322 -2.80 -19.28 -12.83
N ASN A 323 -1.81 -18.55 -13.34
CA ASN A 323 -0.45 -19.07 -13.51
C ASN A 323 0.19 -19.37 -12.15
N ALA A 324 0.00 -18.51 -11.16
CA ALA A 324 0.49 -18.75 -9.80
C ALA A 324 -0.19 -19.97 -9.15
N LEU A 325 -1.47 -20.23 -9.44
CA LEU A 325 -2.17 -21.42 -8.97
C LEU A 325 -1.63 -22.71 -9.58
N LEU A 326 -1.14 -22.66 -10.83
CA LEU A 326 -0.49 -23.79 -11.52
C LEU A 326 0.94 -24.05 -11.01
N CYS A 327 1.64 -23.01 -10.57
CA CYS A 327 2.97 -23.11 -10.02
C CYS A 327 2.96 -23.68 -8.60
N LYS A 328 3.68 -24.78 -8.37
CA LYS A 328 3.98 -25.24 -7.02
C LYS A 328 5.15 -24.43 -6.48
N THR A 329 4.97 -23.68 -5.40
CA THR A 329 6.13 -23.29 -4.58
C THR A 329 6.74 -24.57 -4.02
N PRO A 330 8.08 -24.74 -4.05
CA PRO A 330 8.70 -25.78 -3.25
C PRO A 330 8.31 -25.54 -1.79
N LEU A 331 7.52 -26.43 -1.21
CA LEU A 331 7.24 -26.40 0.22
C LEU A 331 8.58 -26.47 0.95
N PRO A 332 8.82 -25.64 1.98
CA PRO A 332 10.04 -25.78 2.76
C PRO A 332 10.04 -27.19 3.32
N SER A 333 11.10 -27.96 3.02
CA SER A 333 11.33 -29.26 3.63
C SER A 333 11.26 -29.04 5.13
N LYS A 334 10.23 -29.62 5.77
CA LYS A 334 9.88 -29.47 7.20
C LYS A 334 11.05 -28.92 8.02
N LEU A 335 10.88 -27.72 8.59
CA LEU A 335 11.74 -27.22 9.66
C LEU A 335 11.85 -28.36 10.70
N LYS A 336 13.01 -29.01 10.71
CA LYS A 336 13.40 -29.99 11.73
C LYS A 336 13.95 -29.24 12.93
#